data_AF-A0A4Z2CX97-F1
#
_entry.id   AF-A0A4Z2CX97-F1
#
_cell.length_a   1.000
_cell.length_b   1.000
_cell.length_c   1.000
_cell.angle_alpha   90.00
_cell.angle_beta   90.00
_cell.angle_gamma   90.00
#
_symmetry.space_group_name_H-M   'P 1'
#
loop_
_entity.id
_entity.type
_entity.pdbx_description
1 polymer ?
#
loop_
_entity_poly.entity_id
_entity_poly.type
_entity_poly.pdbx_seq_one_letter_code
_entity_poly.pdbx_strand_id
1 'polypeptide(L)'
;MHFFLSNFLIVFQKGCNLIHYAAMWNRADLIKYLYFSGVDVYRKNVHGETAHKLANKYEQKEAMQMLEWIECRDEFLMLIRLVREILSTSDKNDYTKEERKIADSACLDGESWINKNKEATLSMLKTKKEQIELIVEPFIRKRSSTM
;
A
#
# COMPACT_ATOMS: atom_id res chain seq x y z
N MET A 1 8.20 2.74 -21.92
CA MET A 1 6.83 3.04 -22.37
C MET A 1 5.84 2.92 -21.20
N HIS A 2 5.91 3.79 -20.18
CA HIS A 2 5.04 3.68 -19.00
C HIS A 2 4.48 5.04 -18.50
N PHE A 3 4.67 6.12 -19.28
CA PHE A 3 4.33 7.49 -18.90
C PHE A 3 3.07 8.06 -19.56
N PHE A 4 2.42 7.31 -20.47
CA PHE A 4 1.32 7.85 -21.27
C PHE A 4 -0.09 7.71 -20.64
N LEU A 5 -0.26 6.89 -19.59
CA LEU A 5 -1.56 6.74 -18.92
C LEU A 5 -1.70 7.53 -17.61
N SER A 6 -0.60 8.07 -17.06
CA SER A 6 -0.66 8.73 -15.74
C SER A 6 -1.36 10.10 -15.76
N ASN A 7 -1.53 10.71 -16.93
CA ASN A 7 -2.03 12.10 -17.06
C ASN A 7 -3.34 12.25 -17.85
N PHE A 8 -3.94 11.17 -18.33
CA PHE A 8 -5.27 11.22 -18.96
C PHE A 8 -6.34 10.64 -18.03
N LEU A 9 -6.35 11.10 -16.78
CA LEU A 9 -7.47 10.86 -15.89
C LEU A 9 -8.61 11.76 -16.36
N ILE A 10 -9.62 11.15 -16.97
CA ILE A 10 -10.90 11.82 -17.27
C ILE A 10 -11.45 12.31 -15.92
N VAL A 11 -11.30 13.60 -15.68
CA VAL A 11 -11.94 14.29 -14.56
C VAL A 11 -13.37 14.53 -15.00
N PHE A 12 -14.31 13.76 -14.43
CA PHE A 12 -15.73 13.97 -14.66
C PHE A 12 -16.24 15.10 -13.74
N GLN A 13 -17.54 15.39 -13.84
CA GLN A 13 -18.19 16.46 -13.07
C GLN A 13 -17.80 16.40 -11.58
N LYS A 14 -17.50 17.55 -10.97
CA LYS A 14 -17.08 17.70 -9.55
C LYS A 14 -15.74 17.06 -9.18
N GLY A 15 -14.80 16.91 -10.13
CA GLY A 15 -13.46 16.42 -9.82
C GLY A 15 -13.40 14.91 -9.53
N CYS A 16 -14.51 14.19 -9.71
CA CYS A 16 -14.54 12.74 -9.59
C CYS A 16 -13.82 12.13 -10.79
N ASN A 17 -12.77 11.36 -10.53
CA ASN A 17 -12.13 10.50 -11.53
C ASN A 17 -12.79 9.11 -11.54
N LEU A 18 -12.31 8.22 -12.42
CA LEU A 18 -12.84 6.88 -12.61
C LEU A 18 -12.89 6.02 -11.33
N ILE A 19 -11.95 6.21 -10.38
CA ILE A 19 -11.96 5.42 -9.14
C ILE A 19 -13.11 5.79 -8.19
N HIS A 20 -13.53 7.06 -8.19
CA HIS A 20 -14.66 7.51 -7.39
C HIS A 20 -15.96 6.84 -7.87
N TYR A 21 -16.19 6.77 -9.19
CA TYR A 21 -17.36 6.08 -9.74
C TYR A 21 -17.31 4.57 -9.53
N ALA A 22 -16.14 3.96 -9.71
CA ALA A 22 -15.96 2.54 -9.43
C ALA A 22 -16.32 2.20 -7.97
N ALA A 23 -15.93 3.07 -7.03
CA ALA A 23 -16.27 2.96 -5.62
C ALA A 23 -17.78 3.15 -5.36
N MET A 24 -18.41 4.16 -5.95
CA MET A 24 -19.85 4.44 -5.81
C MET A 24 -20.75 3.34 -6.36
N TRP A 25 -20.28 2.58 -7.36
CA TRP A 25 -21.02 1.49 -8.01
C TRP A 25 -20.52 0.10 -7.64
N ASN A 26 -19.76 -0.03 -6.54
CA ASN A 26 -19.31 -1.31 -6.01
C ASN A 26 -18.47 -2.17 -6.96
N ARG A 27 -17.70 -1.53 -7.85
CA ARG A 27 -16.91 -2.23 -8.89
C ARG A 27 -15.50 -2.53 -8.37
N ALA A 28 -15.40 -3.47 -7.41
CA ALA A 28 -14.13 -3.91 -6.82
C ALA A 28 -13.07 -4.31 -7.86
N ASP A 29 -13.45 -5.10 -8.87
CA ASP A 29 -12.53 -5.54 -9.93
C ASP A 29 -11.93 -4.37 -10.71
N LEU A 30 -12.75 -3.34 -10.97
CA LEU A 30 -12.31 -2.14 -11.67
C LEU A 30 -11.37 -1.32 -10.79
N ILE A 31 -11.66 -1.18 -9.49
CA ILE A 31 -10.76 -0.52 -8.54
C ILE A 31 -9.39 -1.21 -8.53
N LYS A 32 -9.38 -2.55 -8.46
CA LYS A 32 -8.16 -3.36 -8.49
C LYS A 32 -7.37 -3.16 -9.78
N TYR A 33 -8.04 -3.21 -10.93
CA TYR A 33 -7.44 -2.97 -12.24
C TYR A 33 -6.81 -1.58 -12.34
N LEU A 34 -7.51 -0.53 -11.88
CA LEU A 34 -7.02 0.85 -11.92
C LEU A 34 -5.78 1.03 -11.02
N TYR A 35 -5.79 0.45 -9.82
CA TYR A 35 -4.64 0.45 -8.93
C TYR A 35 -3.40 -0.16 -9.61
N PHE A 36 -3.53 -1.34 -10.21
CA PHE A 36 -2.41 -1.97 -10.92
C PHE A 36 -2.01 -1.26 -12.23
N SER A 37 -2.90 -0.45 -12.79
CA SER A 37 -2.61 0.43 -13.93
C SER A 37 -1.88 1.72 -13.54
N GLY A 38 -1.61 1.93 -12.25
CA GLY A 38 -0.90 3.11 -11.74
C GLY A 38 -1.79 4.34 -11.52
N VAL A 39 -3.12 4.15 -11.44
CA VAL A 39 -4.04 5.24 -11.08
C VAL A 39 -3.90 5.57 -9.60
N ASP A 40 -3.80 6.86 -9.29
CA ASP A 40 -3.82 7.37 -7.92
C ASP A 40 -5.18 7.13 -7.26
N VAL A 41 -5.22 6.14 -6.36
CA VAL A 41 -6.41 5.70 -5.63
C VAL A 41 -6.77 6.63 -4.45
N TYR A 42 -5.82 7.46 -4.01
CA TYR A 42 -5.96 8.35 -2.84
C TYR A 42 -6.37 9.76 -3.21
N ARG A 43 -6.50 10.04 -4.51
CA ARG A 43 -6.96 11.32 -5.04
C ARG A 43 -8.30 11.71 -4.41
N LYS A 44 -8.40 12.98 -4.03
CA LYS A 44 -9.63 13.60 -3.53
C LYS A 44 -10.39 14.30 -4.66
N ASN A 45 -11.72 14.22 -4.63
CA ASN A 45 -12.61 15.03 -5.48
C ASN A 45 -12.68 16.50 -5.00
N VAL A 46 -13.50 17.35 -5.64
CA VAL A 46 -13.66 18.78 -5.23
C VAL A 46 -14.26 18.96 -3.83
N HIS A 47 -14.86 17.91 -3.27
CA HIS A 47 -15.41 17.90 -1.91
C HIS A 47 -14.39 17.36 -0.88
N GLY A 48 -13.17 17.02 -1.29
CA GLY A 48 -12.16 16.45 -0.39
C GLY A 48 -12.41 14.97 -0.04
N GLU A 49 -13.30 14.29 -0.75
CA GLU A 49 -13.63 12.88 -0.55
C GLU A 49 -12.73 11.98 -1.41
N THR A 50 -12.21 10.90 -0.84
CA THR A 50 -11.52 9.83 -1.59
C THR A 50 -12.53 8.79 -2.09
N ALA A 51 -12.11 7.91 -2.99
CA ALA A 51 -12.90 6.75 -3.40
C ALA A 51 -13.40 5.92 -2.19
N HIS A 52 -12.57 5.74 -1.16
CA HIS A 52 -12.94 4.98 0.04
C HIS A 52 -14.03 5.68 0.86
N LYS A 53 -13.97 7.02 1.01
CA LYS A 53 -15.06 7.76 1.67
C LYS A 53 -16.38 7.63 0.91
N LEU A 54 -16.35 7.65 -0.42
CA LEU A 54 -17.55 7.45 -1.23
C LEU A 54 -18.09 6.02 -1.11
N ALA A 55 -17.23 4.99 -1.17
CA ALA A 55 -17.67 3.61 -0.99
C ALA A 55 -18.41 3.42 0.35
N ASN A 56 -17.87 3.99 1.44
CA ASN A 56 -18.53 4.00 2.75
C ASN A 56 -19.89 4.71 2.73
N LYS A 57 -19.95 5.92 2.15
CA LYS A 57 -21.18 6.74 2.07
C LYS A 57 -22.33 6.05 1.32
N TYR A 58 -21.99 5.23 0.32
CA TYR A 58 -22.95 4.47 -0.48
C TYR A 58 -23.05 2.99 -0.05
N GLU A 59 -22.44 2.61 1.07
CA GLU A 59 -22.47 1.25 1.65
C GLU A 59 -22.00 0.15 0.68
N GLN A 60 -20.99 0.46 -0.16
CA GLN A 60 -20.48 -0.44 -1.19
C GLN A 60 -19.40 -1.37 -0.64
N LYS A 61 -19.83 -2.51 -0.09
CA LYS A 61 -19.00 -3.43 0.70
C LYS A 61 -17.78 -3.97 -0.05
N GLU A 62 -17.96 -4.44 -1.28
CA GLU A 62 -16.91 -5.04 -2.09
C GLU A 62 -15.89 -3.98 -2.50
N ALA A 63 -16.34 -2.78 -2.84
CA ALA A 63 -15.45 -1.65 -3.08
C ALA A 63 -14.67 -1.24 -1.83
N MET A 64 -15.31 -1.19 -0.65
CA MET A 64 -14.63 -0.90 0.62
C MET A 64 -13.54 -1.94 0.92
N GLN A 65 -13.86 -3.23 0.82
CA GLN A 65 -12.90 -4.31 1.06
C GLN A 65 -11.70 -4.22 0.09
N MET A 66 -11.95 -3.90 -1.18
CA MET A 66 -10.88 -3.75 -2.16
C MET A 66 -9.99 -2.53 -1.87
N LEU A 67 -10.58 -1.41 -1.44
CA LEU A 67 -9.82 -0.21 -1.08
C LEU A 67 -9.00 -0.43 0.20
N GLU A 68 -9.55 -1.10 1.20
CA GLU A 68 -8.82 -1.51 2.40
C GLU A 68 -7.67 -2.47 2.08
N TRP A 69 -7.86 -3.37 1.11
CA TRP A 69 -6.79 -4.23 0.61
C TRP A 69 -5.67 -3.43 -0.06
N ILE A 70 -6.00 -2.42 -0.86
CA ILE A 70 -5.01 -1.56 -1.51
C ILE A 70 -4.23 -0.75 -0.45
N GLU A 71 -4.93 -0.17 0.52
CA GLU A 71 -4.32 0.57 1.64
C GLU A 71 -3.34 -0.32 2.42
N CYS A 72 -3.79 -1.52 2.83
CA CYS A 72 -2.94 -2.48 3.53
C CYS A 72 -1.71 -2.89 2.71
N ARG A 73 -1.89 -3.06 1.39
CA ARG A 73 -0.81 -3.42 0.47
C ARG A 73 0.24 -2.31 0.36
N ASP A 74 -0.19 -1.07 0.22
CA ASP A 74 0.72 0.08 0.10
C ASP A 74 1.44 0.35 1.41
N GLU A 75 0.76 0.23 2.55
CA GLU A 75 1.40 0.30 3.86
C GLU A 75 2.46 -0.78 4.05
N PHE A 76 2.19 -2.01 3.60
CA PHE A 76 3.16 -3.09 3.70
C PHE A 76 4.39 -2.84 2.81
N LEU A 77 4.20 -2.36 1.58
CA LEU A 77 5.32 -1.91 0.74
C LEU A 77 6.09 -0.75 1.38
N MET A 78 5.39 0.19 2.01
CA MET A 78 6.01 1.33 2.70
C MET A 78 6.87 0.87 3.88
N LEU A 79 6.38 -0.08 4.67
CA LEU A 79 7.14 -0.70 5.76
C LEU A 79 8.46 -1.31 5.26
N ILE A 80 8.40 -2.11 4.19
CA ILE A 80 9.59 -2.73 3.59
C ILE A 80 10.59 -1.66 3.12
N ARG A 81 10.09 -0.61 2.44
CA ARG A 81 10.93 0.51 1.98
C ARG A 81 11.57 1.26 3.14
N LEU A 82 10.79 1.55 4.17
CA LEU A 82 11.26 2.22 5.38
C LEU A 82 12.41 1.43 6.00
N VAL A 83 12.24 0.13 6.22
CA VAL A 83 13.27 -0.72 6.84
C VAL A 83 14.54 -0.75 5.99
N ARG A 84 14.42 -0.91 4.66
CA ARG A 84 15.59 -0.85 3.76
C ARG A 84 16.33 0.48 3.86
N GLU A 85 15.59 1.58 3.98
CA GLU A 85 16.20 2.90 4.18
C GLU A 85 16.90 3.03 5.54
N ILE A 86 16.31 2.49 6.62
CA ILE A 86 16.98 2.43 7.93
C ILE A 86 18.33 1.71 7.82
N LEU A 87 18.35 0.58 7.11
CA LEU A 87 19.57 -0.20 6.95
C LEU A 87 20.59 0.49 6.03
N SER A 88 20.15 1.24 5.01
CA SER A 88 21.02 1.96 4.08
C SER A 88 21.68 3.19 4.72
N THR A 89 20.96 3.89 5.61
CA THR A 89 21.43 5.15 6.24
C THR A 89 22.06 4.96 7.62
N SER A 90 22.02 3.76 8.19
CA SER A 90 22.59 3.47 9.53
C SER A 90 24.11 3.30 9.48
N ASP A 91 24.77 3.64 10.59
CA ASP A 91 26.20 3.36 10.78
C ASP A 91 26.44 1.85 10.79
N LYS A 92 27.63 1.41 10.36
CA LYS A 92 28.04 0.00 10.41
C LYS A 92 27.99 -0.59 11.82
N ASN A 93 28.09 0.25 12.84
CA ASN A 93 28.05 -0.14 14.25
C ASN A 93 26.63 -0.17 14.84
N ASP A 94 25.63 0.40 14.16
CA ASP A 94 24.25 0.44 14.67
C ASP A 94 23.59 -0.93 14.70
N TYR A 95 23.99 -1.83 13.80
CA TYR A 95 23.41 -3.16 13.68
C TYR A 95 24.51 -4.18 13.37
N THR A 96 24.46 -5.30 14.07
CA THR A 96 25.30 -6.47 13.79
C THR A 96 25.00 -7.02 12.39
N LYS A 97 25.95 -7.78 11.84
CA LYS A 97 25.77 -8.46 10.55
C LYS A 97 24.54 -9.38 10.55
N GLU A 98 24.24 -10.02 11.68
CA GLU A 98 23.11 -10.94 11.80
C GLU A 98 21.78 -10.17 11.84
N GLU A 99 21.68 -9.08 12.60
CA GLU A 99 20.49 -8.22 12.61
C GLU A 99 20.17 -7.67 11.21
N ARG A 100 21.18 -7.18 10.49
CA ARG A 100 21.03 -6.71 9.10
C ARG A 100 20.49 -7.82 8.19
N LYS A 101 21.08 -9.03 8.29
CA LYS A 101 20.67 -10.20 7.51
C LYS A 101 19.23 -10.62 7.80
N ILE A 102 18.80 -10.58 9.06
CA ILE A 102 17.42 -10.90 9.45
C ILE A 102 16.44 -9.90 8.82
N ALA A 103 16.70 -8.61 8.94
CA ALA A 103 15.84 -7.57 8.37
C ALA A 103 15.80 -7.62 6.84
N ASP A 104 16.94 -7.82 6.18
CA ASP A 104 17.01 -7.99 4.72
C ASP A 104 16.21 -9.20 4.26
N SER A 105 16.35 -10.34 4.95
CA SER A 105 15.62 -11.57 4.64
C SER A 105 14.12 -11.38 4.80
N ALA A 106 13.68 -10.70 5.87
CA ALA A 106 12.27 -10.38 6.10
C ALA A 106 11.70 -9.45 5.02
N CYS A 107 12.45 -8.42 4.62
CA CYS A 107 12.06 -7.51 3.54
C CYS A 107 11.93 -8.23 2.20
N LEU A 108 12.89 -9.11 1.86
CA LEU A 108 12.87 -9.91 0.64
C LEU A 108 11.69 -10.90 0.62
N ASP A 109 11.44 -11.58 1.74
CA ASP A 109 10.31 -12.50 1.89
C ASP A 109 8.97 -11.77 1.75
N GLY A 110 8.79 -10.63 2.43
CA GLY A 110 7.60 -9.79 2.30
C GLY A 110 7.34 -9.32 0.86
N GLU A 111 8.36 -8.79 0.19
CA GLU A 111 8.25 -8.31 -1.20
C GLU A 111 7.94 -9.46 -2.18
N SER A 112 8.65 -10.59 -2.03
CA SER A 112 8.41 -11.79 -2.83
C SER A 112 6.99 -12.32 -2.66
N TRP A 113 6.49 -12.35 -1.42
CA TRP A 113 5.13 -12.80 -1.12
C TRP A 113 4.09 -11.89 -1.76
N ILE A 114 4.23 -10.58 -1.60
CA ILE A 114 3.34 -9.57 -2.18
C ILE A 114 3.26 -9.71 -3.71
N ASN A 115 4.40 -9.91 -4.37
CA ASN A 115 4.47 -9.99 -5.82
C ASN A 115 3.86 -11.29 -6.38
N LYS A 116 3.99 -12.40 -5.65
CA LYS A 116 3.42 -13.70 -6.04
C LYS A 116 1.93 -13.80 -5.74
N ASN A 117 1.42 -13.08 -4.74
CA ASN A 117 0.05 -13.24 -4.24
C ASN A 117 -0.82 -11.99 -4.49
N LYS A 118 -0.89 -11.52 -5.75
CA LYS A 118 -1.74 -10.37 -6.14
C LYS A 118 -3.24 -10.60 -5.89
N GLU A 119 -3.65 -11.86 -5.79
CA GLU A 119 -5.02 -12.29 -5.54
C GLU A 119 -5.24 -12.73 -4.07
N ALA A 120 -4.29 -12.50 -3.17
CA ALA A 120 -4.47 -12.79 -1.75
C ALA A 120 -5.68 -12.05 -1.18
N THR A 121 -6.37 -12.68 -0.23
CA THR A 121 -7.42 -12.01 0.54
C THR A 121 -6.81 -10.94 1.45
N LEU A 122 -7.63 -9.99 1.89
CA LEU A 122 -7.22 -8.96 2.86
C LEU A 122 -6.66 -9.58 4.14
N SER A 123 -7.27 -10.66 4.65
CA SER A 123 -6.80 -11.34 5.84
C SER A 123 -5.41 -11.95 5.66
N MET A 124 -5.15 -12.64 4.54
CA MET A 124 -3.83 -13.20 4.25
C MET A 124 -2.76 -12.10 4.16
N LEU A 125 -3.10 -10.97 3.52
CA LEU A 125 -2.22 -9.82 3.40
C LEU A 125 -1.90 -9.19 4.77
N LYS A 126 -2.92 -8.96 5.61
CA LYS A 126 -2.75 -8.44 6.98
C LYS A 126 -1.86 -9.35 7.82
N THR A 127 -2.15 -10.65 7.84
CA THR A 127 -1.34 -11.63 8.58
C THR A 127 0.12 -11.62 8.10
N LYS A 128 0.35 -11.55 6.79
CA LYS A 128 1.73 -11.48 6.28
C LYS A 128 2.42 -10.17 6.66
N LYS A 129 1.72 -9.04 6.59
CA LYS A 129 2.23 -7.73 7.02
C LYS A 129 2.62 -7.77 8.49
N GLU A 130 1.74 -8.25 9.36
CA GLU A 130 1.97 -8.37 10.82
C GLU A 130 3.19 -9.25 11.13
N GLN A 131 3.35 -10.38 10.45
CA GLN A 131 4.52 -11.24 10.60
C GLN A 131 5.83 -10.51 10.29
N ILE A 132 5.88 -9.74 9.19
CA ILE A 132 7.08 -8.98 8.83
C ILE A 132 7.28 -7.81 9.79
N GLU A 133 6.20 -7.12 10.18
CA GLU A 133 6.21 -5.99 11.12
C GLU A 133 6.83 -6.38 12.46
N LEU A 134 6.46 -7.53 13.02
CA LEU A 134 7.06 -8.06 14.26
C LEU A 134 8.58 -8.29 14.15
N ILE A 135 9.05 -8.76 12.99
CA ILE A 135 10.48 -9.03 12.77
C ILE A 135 11.27 -7.71 12.69
N VAL A 136 10.70 -6.69 12.03
CA VAL A 136 11.40 -5.43 11.73
C VAL A 136 11.15 -4.33 12.77
N GLU A 137 10.21 -4.51 13.70
CA GLU A 137 9.88 -3.56 14.76
C GLU A 137 11.11 -3.05 15.55
N PRO A 138 12.09 -3.89 15.96
CA PRO A 138 13.26 -3.42 16.69
C PRO A 138 14.08 -2.36 15.93
N PHE A 139 14.13 -2.46 14.61
CA PHE A 139 14.88 -1.54 13.74
C PHE A 139 14.20 -0.18 13.66
N ILE A 140 12.87 -0.17 13.57
CA ILE A 140 12.05 1.03 13.54
C ILE A 140 12.12 1.77 14.88
N ARG A 141 11.94 1.04 16.00
CA ARG A 141 12.03 1.62 17.35
C ARG A 141 13.39 2.27 17.61
N LYS A 142 14.48 1.61 17.23
CA LYS A 142 15.83 2.14 17.42
C LYS A 142 16.05 3.45 16.67
N ARG A 143 15.57 3.56 15.43
CA ARG A 143 15.65 4.82 14.65
C ARG A 143 14.88 5.95 15.30
N SER A 144 13.67 5.69 15.81
CA SER A 144 12.86 6.71 16.50
C SER A 144 13.50 7.22 17.79
N SER A 145 14.38 6.44 18.42
CA SER A 145 15.14 6.85 19.61
C SER A 145 16.41 7.63 19.31
N THR A 146 16.89 7.61 18.06
CA THR A 146 18.13 8.29 17.63
C THR A 146 17.87 9.64 16.94
N MET A 147 16.61 9.92 16.58
CA MET A 147 16.15 11.24 16.08
C MET A 147 15.63 12.12 17.21
#